data_AF-D8F446-F1
#
_entry.id   AF-D8F446-F1
#
_cell.length_a   1.000
_cell.length_b   1.000
_cell.length_c   1.000
_cell.angle_alpha   90.00
_cell.angle_beta   90.00
_cell.angle_gamma   90.00
#
_symmetry.space_group_name_H-M   'P 1'
#
loop_
_entity.id
_entity.type
_entity.pdbx_description
1 polymer ?
#
loop_
_entity_poly.entity_id
_entity_poly.type
_entity_poly.pdbx_seq_one_letter_code
_entity_poly.pdbx_strand_id
1 'polypeptide(L)'
;MRAVIILGHGSRVPEAGKNMEIVAILLKEKYDLEMVEVCQMSRLGPHYPEILAKCVNSGATEVVVIPYFLNNGLHIRLDIPEMMKEEAKKYPRVKMIFGKPLGFDPEYADIIYRRIQESIELPDVRGLELEPRESFPVPEGQGEFVEMPPEEAKRYEHEHFHHSHGHAHGHDAP
;
A
#
# COMPACT_ATOMS: atom_id res chain seq x y z
N MET A 1 8.67 -24.60 -4.25
CA MET A 1 8.49 -23.72 -3.08
C MET A 1 7.83 -22.42 -3.52
N ARG A 2 6.90 -21.90 -2.72
CA ARG A 2 6.25 -20.59 -2.94
C ARG A 2 6.83 -19.57 -1.96
N ALA A 3 7.20 -18.40 -2.47
CA ALA A 3 7.51 -17.24 -1.65
C ALA A 3 6.37 -16.21 -1.72
N VAL A 4 6.15 -15.50 -0.62
CA VAL A 4 5.28 -14.31 -0.56
C VAL A 4 6.16 -13.09 -0.34
N ILE A 5 5.95 -12.04 -1.13
CA ILE A 5 6.60 -10.74 -0.94
C ILE A 5 5.51 -9.72 -0.62
N ILE A 6 5.59 -9.10 0.55
CA ILE A 6 4.73 -7.96 0.91
C ILE A 6 5.43 -6.69 0.44
N LEU A 7 4.80 -5.97 -0.49
CA LEU A 7 5.37 -4.80 -1.14
C LEU A 7 4.68 -3.53 -0.66
N GLY A 8 5.41 -2.69 0.06
CA GLY A 8 4.97 -1.36 0.50
C GLY A 8 5.43 -0.25 -0.44
N HIS A 9 4.87 0.96 -0.27
CA HIS A 9 5.29 2.13 -1.06
C HIS A 9 6.74 2.55 -0.74
N GLY A 10 7.12 2.49 0.54
CA GLY A 10 8.37 3.00 1.07
C GLY A 10 8.25 4.39 1.68
N SER A 11 9.13 4.68 2.64
CA SER A 11 9.15 5.93 3.41
C SER A 11 10.57 6.52 3.48
N ARG A 12 10.65 7.80 3.84
CA ARG A 12 11.91 8.45 4.23
C ARG A 12 12.27 8.15 5.69
N VAL A 13 11.27 7.76 6.48
CA VAL A 13 11.44 7.38 7.89
C VAL A 13 11.98 5.94 7.92
N PRO A 14 13.18 5.70 8.47
CA PRO A 14 13.77 4.35 8.53
C PRO A 14 12.85 3.31 9.13
N GLU A 15 12.06 3.70 10.12
CA GLU A 15 11.24 2.78 10.92
C GLU A 15 9.85 2.52 10.37
N ALA A 16 9.44 3.19 9.28
CA ALA A 16 8.12 2.99 8.71
C ALA A 16 7.89 1.57 8.17
N GLY A 17 8.97 0.85 7.82
CA GLY A 17 8.89 -0.53 7.33
C GLY A 17 8.65 -1.57 8.43
N LYS A 18 8.97 -1.26 9.70
CA LYS A 18 8.98 -2.26 10.80
C LYS A 18 7.63 -2.93 11.03
N ASN A 19 6.53 -2.17 10.94
CA ASN A 19 5.20 -2.75 11.12
C ASN A 19 4.87 -3.78 10.03
N MET A 20 5.33 -3.56 8.80
CA MET A 20 5.14 -4.51 7.70
C MET A 20 6.00 -5.78 7.89
N GLU A 21 7.21 -5.64 8.44
CA GLU A 21 8.06 -6.77 8.84
C GLU A 21 7.39 -7.61 9.93
N ILE A 22 6.79 -6.98 10.94
CA ILE A 22 6.03 -7.67 12.00
C ILE A 22 4.86 -8.44 11.38
N VAL A 23 4.12 -7.84 10.44
CA VAL A 23 3.05 -8.55 9.72
C VAL A 23 3.59 -9.76 8.95
N ALA A 24 4.73 -9.63 8.27
CA ALA A 24 5.35 -10.76 7.56
C ALA A 24 5.72 -11.91 8.51
N ILE A 25 6.31 -11.61 9.66
CA ILE A 25 6.65 -12.59 10.70
C ILE A 25 5.38 -13.28 11.22
N LEU A 26 4.35 -12.52 11.58
CA LEU A 26 3.09 -13.07 12.08
C LEU A 26 2.37 -13.92 11.03
N LEU A 27 2.41 -13.52 9.75
CA LEU A 27 1.85 -14.34 8.66
C LEU A 27 2.60 -15.66 8.52
N LYS A 28 3.93 -15.61 8.61
CA LYS A 28 4.79 -16.80 8.54
C LYS A 28 4.43 -17.78 9.65
N GLU A 29 4.35 -17.30 10.89
CA GLU A 29 4.09 -18.12 12.08
C GLU A 29 2.64 -18.63 12.14
N LYS A 30 1.66 -17.78 11.80
CA LYS A 30 0.23 -18.10 11.94
C LYS A 30 -0.27 -19.05 10.87
N TYR A 31 0.28 -18.98 9.66
CA TYR A 31 -0.23 -19.72 8.49
C TYR A 31 0.79 -20.69 7.88
N ASP A 32 1.87 -20.99 8.60
CA ASP A 32 2.91 -21.95 8.20
C ASP A 32 3.43 -21.71 6.78
N LEU A 33 3.71 -20.44 6.46
CA LEU A 33 4.25 -20.05 5.17
C LEU A 33 5.78 -20.24 5.18
N GLU A 34 6.33 -20.94 4.19
CA GLU A 34 7.77 -21.24 4.15
C GLU A 34 8.64 -19.97 4.05
N MET A 35 8.21 -19.01 3.22
CA MET A 35 8.97 -17.80 2.90
C MET A 35 8.05 -16.60 2.74
N VAL A 36 8.17 -15.65 3.65
CA VAL A 36 7.49 -14.35 3.60
C VAL A 36 8.56 -13.28 3.75
N GLU A 37 8.68 -12.42 2.74
CA GLU A 37 9.66 -11.34 2.68
C GLU A 37 8.93 -10.00 2.52
N VAL A 38 9.64 -8.92 2.81
CA VAL A 38 9.12 -7.55 2.66
C VAL A 38 10.01 -6.75 1.72
N CYS A 39 9.41 -5.88 0.92
CA CYS A 39 10.16 -4.91 0.13
C CYS A 39 9.41 -3.58 0.01
N GLN A 40 10.13 -2.55 -0.39
CA GLN A 40 9.60 -1.22 -0.67
C GLN A 40 9.76 -0.89 -2.16
N MET A 41 8.71 -0.33 -2.74
CA MET A 41 8.71 0.16 -4.13
C MET A 41 9.69 1.32 -4.31
N SER A 42 9.83 2.18 -3.29
CA SER A 42 10.64 3.40 -3.36
C SER A 42 11.32 3.71 -2.04
N ARG A 43 12.21 4.70 -2.05
CA ARG A 43 12.87 5.28 -0.86
C ARG A 43 13.78 4.29 -0.13
N LEU A 44 13.65 4.16 1.19
CA LEU A 44 14.47 3.24 1.96
C LEU A 44 14.07 1.81 1.63
N GLY A 45 15.04 1.03 1.15
CA GLY A 45 14.88 -0.38 0.81
C GLY A 45 14.74 -1.30 2.03
N PRO A 46 14.73 -2.62 1.83
CA PRO A 46 15.12 -3.31 0.59
C PRO A 46 14.08 -3.20 -0.54
N HIS A 47 14.53 -3.24 -1.79
CA HIS A 47 13.68 -3.06 -2.98
C HIS A 47 13.24 -4.38 -3.61
N TYR A 48 12.19 -4.32 -4.41
CA TYR A 48 11.60 -5.51 -5.05
C TYR A 48 12.62 -6.37 -5.83
N PRO A 49 13.52 -5.83 -6.67
CA PRO A 49 14.50 -6.66 -7.38
C PRO A 49 15.44 -7.45 -6.45
N GLU A 50 15.85 -6.84 -5.34
CA GLU A 50 16.77 -7.43 -4.36
C GLU A 50 16.11 -8.61 -3.63
N ILE A 51 14.88 -8.39 -3.18
CA ILE A 51 14.10 -9.40 -2.46
C ILE A 51 13.64 -10.52 -3.37
N LEU A 52 13.25 -10.20 -4.61
CA LEU A 52 12.95 -11.21 -5.61
C LEU A 52 14.17 -12.11 -5.86
N ALA A 53 15.34 -11.52 -6.07
CA ALA A 53 16.58 -12.28 -6.27
C ALA A 53 16.87 -13.18 -5.06
N LYS A 54 16.70 -12.68 -3.83
CA LYS A 54 16.81 -13.48 -2.60
C LYS A 54 15.85 -14.68 -2.60
N CYS A 55 14.58 -14.47 -2.93
CA CYS A 55 13.58 -15.55 -3.00
C CYS A 55 13.98 -16.61 -4.05
N VAL A 56 14.35 -16.18 -5.25
CA VAL A 56 14.75 -17.09 -6.34
C VAL A 56 15.99 -17.89 -5.99
N ASN A 57 17.04 -17.23 -5.45
CA ASN A 57 18.28 -17.88 -5.03
C ASN A 57 18.05 -18.88 -3.89
N SER A 58 17.02 -18.65 -3.08
CA SER A 58 16.61 -19.57 -2.02
C SER A 58 15.77 -20.75 -2.54
N GLY A 59 15.48 -20.82 -3.85
CA GLY A 59 14.78 -21.93 -4.49
C GLY A 59 13.29 -21.70 -4.76
N ALA A 60 12.79 -20.46 -4.66
CA ALA A 60 11.41 -20.16 -4.99
C ALA A 60 11.14 -20.40 -6.49
N THR A 61 10.11 -21.21 -6.78
CA THR A 61 9.63 -21.48 -8.14
C THR A 61 8.35 -20.71 -8.47
N GLU A 62 7.71 -20.18 -7.43
CA GLU A 62 6.56 -19.28 -7.52
C GLU A 62 6.72 -18.15 -6.50
N VAL A 63 6.44 -16.91 -6.90
CA VAL A 63 6.51 -15.73 -6.04
C VAL A 63 5.20 -14.97 -6.15
N VAL A 64 4.51 -14.80 -5.02
CA VAL A 64 3.28 -14.02 -4.92
C VAL A 64 3.60 -12.67 -4.29
N VAL A 65 3.39 -11.59 -5.03
CA VAL A 65 3.61 -10.23 -4.54
C VAL A 65 2.27 -9.67 -4.07
N ILE A 66 2.17 -9.37 -2.77
CA ILE A 66 0.98 -8.75 -2.16
C ILE A 66 1.25 -7.27 -1.95
N PRO A 67 0.56 -6.36 -2.66
CA PRO A 67 0.69 -4.94 -2.41
C PRO A 67 0.08 -4.55 -1.06
N TYR A 68 0.88 -3.97 -0.18
CA TYR A 68 0.47 -3.47 1.13
C TYR A 68 -0.18 -2.07 1.02
N PHE A 69 -1.26 -1.99 0.25
CA PHE A 69 -1.98 -0.76 -0.09
C PHE A 69 -3.48 -0.92 0.09
N LEU A 70 -4.11 0.00 0.82
CA LEU A 70 -5.56 0.01 1.03
C LEU A 70 -6.32 0.50 -0.22
N ASN A 71 -5.75 1.45 -0.96
CA ASN A 71 -6.41 2.10 -2.08
C ASN A 71 -5.78 1.74 -3.43
N ASN A 72 -6.62 1.57 -4.45
CA ASN A 72 -6.22 1.16 -5.79
C ASN A 72 -5.87 2.36 -6.70
N GLY A 73 -4.77 3.03 -6.35
CA GLY A 73 -4.20 4.15 -7.11
C GLY A 73 -3.27 3.73 -8.25
N LEU A 74 -2.55 4.71 -8.82
CA LEU A 74 -1.65 4.54 -9.97
C LEU A 74 -0.66 3.37 -9.80
N HIS A 75 -0.02 3.27 -8.64
CA HIS A 75 0.98 2.23 -8.35
C HIS A 75 0.44 0.81 -8.51
N ILE A 76 -0.81 0.58 -8.09
CA ILE A 76 -1.45 -0.74 -8.18
C ILE A 76 -1.90 -1.03 -9.60
N ARG A 77 -2.31 0.00 -10.35
CA ARG A 77 -2.82 -0.13 -11.71
C ARG A 77 -1.73 -0.28 -12.75
N LEU A 78 -0.59 0.38 -12.57
CA LEU A 78 0.45 0.50 -13.58
C LEU A 78 1.85 0.17 -13.04
N ASP A 79 2.35 0.94 -12.07
CA ASP A 79 3.79 0.95 -11.76
C ASP A 79 4.31 -0.39 -11.21
N ILE A 80 3.61 -0.98 -10.24
CA ILE A 80 4.02 -2.28 -9.65
C ILE A 80 3.90 -3.42 -10.68
N PRO A 81 2.77 -3.58 -11.40
CA PRO A 81 2.68 -4.56 -12.49
C PRO A 81 3.79 -4.42 -13.54
N GLU A 82 4.12 -3.20 -13.95
CA GLU A 82 5.17 -2.93 -14.95
C GLU A 82 6.54 -3.35 -14.43
N MET A 83 6.91 -2.92 -13.23
CA MET A 83 8.15 -3.34 -12.56
C MET A 83 8.23 -4.87 -12.43
N MET A 84 7.14 -5.52 -12.01
CA MET A 84 7.08 -6.99 -11.90
C MET A 84 7.29 -7.69 -13.25
N LYS A 85 6.68 -7.16 -14.33
CA LYS A 85 6.86 -7.70 -15.69
C LYS A 85 8.29 -7.56 -16.17
N GLU A 86 8.97 -6.46 -15.84
CA GLU A 86 10.38 -6.27 -16.21
C GLU A 86 11.28 -7.27 -15.47
N GLU A 87 11.12 -7.40 -14.16
CA GLU A 87 11.91 -8.36 -13.37
C GLU A 87 11.63 -9.83 -13.77
N ALA A 88 10.39 -10.15 -14.18
CA ALA A 88 10.03 -11.48 -14.66
C ALA A 88 10.89 -11.96 -15.84
N LYS A 89 11.35 -11.05 -16.70
CA LYS A 89 12.23 -11.38 -17.84
C LYS A 89 13.56 -12.00 -17.40
N LYS A 90 14.05 -11.67 -16.20
CA LYS A 90 15.31 -12.18 -15.65
C LYS A 90 15.17 -13.61 -15.09
N TYR A 91 13.95 -14.03 -14.75
CA TYR A 91 13.69 -15.30 -14.08
C TYR A 91 12.60 -16.12 -14.79
N PRO A 92 12.83 -16.58 -16.04
CA PRO A 92 11.80 -17.20 -16.89
C PRO A 92 11.21 -18.51 -16.36
N ARG A 93 11.86 -19.14 -15.37
CA ARG A 93 11.40 -20.39 -14.72
C ARG A 93 10.62 -20.14 -13.43
N VAL A 94 10.48 -18.90 -13.00
CA VAL A 94 9.78 -18.53 -11.76
C VAL A 94 8.45 -17.89 -12.12
N LYS A 95 7.36 -18.49 -11.64
CA LYS A 95 6.03 -17.92 -11.83
C LYS A 95 5.83 -16.75 -10.87
N MET A 96 5.64 -15.54 -11.40
CA MET A 96 5.36 -14.35 -10.61
C MET A 96 3.87 -14.02 -10.66
N ILE A 97 3.25 -13.85 -9.50
CA ILE A 97 1.83 -13.56 -9.36
C ILE A 97 1.69 -12.19 -8.72
N PHE A 98 1.09 -11.25 -9.45
CA PHE A 98 0.63 -10.00 -8.88
C PHE A 98 -0.66 -10.27 -8.09
N GLY A 99 -0.55 -10.24 -6.77
CA GLY A 99 -1.64 -10.49 -5.85
C GLY A 99 -2.61 -9.32 -5.74
N LYS A 100 -3.71 -9.58 -5.03
CA LYS A 100 -4.67 -8.50 -4.71
C LYS A 100 -4.04 -7.57 -3.66
N PRO A 101 -4.20 -6.25 -3.81
CA PRO A 101 -3.85 -5.32 -2.73
C PRO A 101 -4.75 -5.59 -1.51
N LEU A 102 -4.37 -5.04 -0.35
CA LEU A 102 -5.21 -5.08 0.84
C LEU A 102 -6.63 -4.58 0.58
N GLY A 103 -6.78 -3.49 -0.18
CA GLY A 103 -8.08 -3.07 -0.69
C GLY A 103 -9.10 -2.72 0.40
N PHE A 104 -10.39 -2.78 0.03
CA PHE A 104 -11.49 -2.73 0.98
C PHE A 104 -11.70 -4.10 1.61
N ASP A 105 -11.82 -4.11 2.93
CA ASP A 105 -12.22 -5.24 3.75
C ASP A 105 -13.13 -4.73 4.89
N PRO A 106 -14.28 -5.37 5.17
CA PRO A 106 -15.15 -4.99 6.29
C PRO A 106 -14.43 -4.93 7.64
N GLU A 107 -13.39 -5.75 7.88
CA GLU A 107 -12.63 -5.76 9.14
C GLU A 107 -11.92 -4.42 9.41
N TYR A 108 -11.68 -3.59 8.38
CA TYR A 108 -11.12 -2.26 8.60
C TYR A 108 -12.04 -1.36 9.41
N ALA A 109 -13.36 -1.54 9.32
CA ALA A 109 -14.30 -0.76 10.12
C ALA A 109 -14.06 -1.01 11.63
N ASP A 110 -13.84 -2.25 12.02
CA ASP A 110 -13.56 -2.63 13.41
C ASP A 110 -12.18 -2.14 13.87
N ILE A 111 -11.18 -2.24 12.99
CA ILE A 111 -9.84 -1.71 13.27
C ILE A 111 -9.90 -0.20 13.49
N ILE A 112 -10.62 0.55 12.64
CA ILE A 112 -10.79 2.00 12.74
C ILE A 112 -11.57 2.35 14.00
N TYR A 113 -12.65 1.64 14.32
CA TYR A 113 -13.40 1.86 15.54
C TYR A 113 -12.51 1.70 16.78
N ARG A 114 -11.66 0.66 16.81
CA ARG A 114 -10.68 0.49 17.88
C ARG A 114 -9.67 1.66 17.93
N ARG A 115 -9.15 2.13 16.79
CA ARG A 115 -8.28 3.32 16.75
C ARG A 115 -9.00 4.56 17.30
N ILE A 116 -10.29 4.74 17.01
CA ILE A 116 -11.10 5.84 17.56
C ILE A 116 -11.13 5.74 19.08
N GLN A 117 -11.48 4.58 19.63
CA GLN A 117 -11.54 4.39 21.09
C GLN A 117 -10.17 4.62 21.76
N GLU A 118 -9.08 4.17 21.12
CA GLU A 118 -7.71 4.41 21.58
C GLU A 118 -7.30 5.90 21.50
N SER A 119 -8.02 6.74 20.74
CA SER A 119 -7.63 8.12 20.43
C SER A 119 -8.48 9.21 21.08
N ILE A 120 -9.71 8.93 21.54
CA ILE A 120 -10.66 9.96 22.02
C ILE A 120 -10.10 10.80 23.18
N GLU A 121 -9.27 10.20 24.04
CA GLU A 121 -8.68 10.87 25.21
C GLU A 121 -7.29 11.45 24.94
N LEU A 122 -6.80 11.42 23.69
CA LEU A 122 -5.50 12.00 23.34
C LEU A 122 -5.55 13.54 23.37
N PRO A 123 -4.40 14.21 23.61
CA PRO A 123 -4.34 15.66 23.64
C PRO A 123 -4.80 16.31 22.33
N ASP A 124 -5.25 17.57 22.45
CA ASP A 124 -5.54 18.41 21.30
C ASP A 124 -4.30 18.54 20.39
N VAL A 125 -4.52 18.47 19.08
CA VAL A 125 -3.45 18.52 18.06
C VAL A 125 -2.55 19.75 18.18
N ARG A 126 -3.06 20.88 18.70
CA ARG A 126 -2.29 22.11 18.93
C ARG A 126 -1.21 21.95 20.01
N GLY A 127 -1.34 20.94 20.86
CA GLY A 127 -0.37 20.60 21.90
C GLY A 127 0.66 19.55 21.48
N LEU A 128 0.62 19.05 20.25
CA LEU A 128 1.59 18.06 19.78
C LEU A 128 2.93 18.70 19.48
N GLU A 129 4.00 18.10 19.99
CA GLU A 129 5.36 18.41 19.58
C GLU A 129 5.68 17.66 18.28
N LEU A 130 6.03 18.40 17.24
CA LEU A 130 6.38 17.85 15.94
C LEU A 130 7.90 17.83 15.77
N GLU A 131 8.42 16.77 15.18
CA GLU A 131 9.81 16.76 14.72
C GLU A 131 10.01 17.82 13.60
N PRO A 132 11.18 18.47 13.55
CA PRO A 132 11.49 19.42 12.47
C PRO A 132 11.35 18.77 11.10
N ARG A 133 10.86 19.53 10.12
CA ARG A 133 10.64 19.02 8.76
C ARG A 133 11.94 18.60 8.08
N GLU A 134 13.02 19.25 8.46
CA GLU A 134 14.39 19.01 8.00
C GLU A 134 14.90 17.62 8.40
N SER A 135 14.30 16.99 9.43
CA SER A 135 14.58 15.60 9.79
C SER A 135 14.14 14.60 8.71
N PHE A 136 13.24 15.00 7.81
CA PHE A 136 12.68 14.15 6.75
C PHE A 136 12.75 14.82 5.37
N PRO A 137 13.96 15.14 4.88
CA PRO A 137 14.15 15.96 3.69
C PRO A 137 13.55 15.30 2.45
N VAL A 138 13.02 16.12 1.54
CA VAL A 138 12.52 15.67 0.25
C VAL A 138 13.69 15.34 -0.67
N PRO A 139 13.82 14.09 -1.18
CA PRO A 139 14.85 13.75 -2.16
C PRO A 139 14.70 14.62 -3.40
N GLU A 140 15.84 14.92 -4.02
CA GLU A 140 15.90 15.67 -5.27
C GLU A 140 14.97 15.05 -6.32
N GLY A 141 14.18 15.90 -7.00
CA GLY A 141 13.21 15.48 -8.02
C GLY A 141 11.89 14.90 -7.47
N GLN A 142 11.69 14.83 -6.15
CA GLN A 142 10.38 14.49 -5.58
C GLN A 142 9.62 15.75 -5.12
N GLY A 143 8.30 15.76 -5.29
CA GLY A 143 7.43 16.79 -4.74
C GLY A 143 7.14 16.60 -3.25
N GLU A 144 6.77 17.68 -2.58
CA GLU A 144 5.99 17.61 -1.34
C GLU A 144 4.52 17.27 -1.62
N PHE A 145 3.66 17.37 -0.62
CA PHE A 145 2.22 17.39 -0.86
C PHE A 145 1.90 18.49 -1.89
N VAL A 146 1.31 18.09 -3.01
CA VAL A 146 0.87 19.00 -4.06
C VAL A 146 -0.65 18.99 -4.01
N GLU A 147 -1.24 20.10 -3.59
CA GLU A 147 -2.68 20.28 -3.67
C GLU A 147 -3.14 20.21 -5.12
N MET A 148 -4.28 19.57 -5.35
CA MET A 148 -4.92 19.59 -6.65
C MET A 148 -5.24 21.05 -7.02
N PRO A 149 -4.80 21.56 -8.17
CA PRO A 149 -5.11 22.93 -8.59
C PRO A 149 -6.63 23.15 -8.62
N PRO A 150 -7.15 24.32 -8.18
CA PRO A 150 -8.60 24.56 -8.09
C PRO A 150 -9.36 24.30 -9.40
N GLU A 151 -8.76 24.60 -10.55
CA GLU A 151 -9.37 24.35 -11.85
C GLU A 151 -9.44 22.85 -12.20
N GLU A 152 -8.47 22.07 -11.73
CA GLU A 152 -8.52 20.61 -11.85
C GLU A 152 -9.55 20.00 -10.89
N ALA A 153 -9.63 20.52 -9.66
CA ALA A 153 -10.64 20.12 -8.69
C ALA A 153 -12.06 20.34 -9.23
N LYS A 154 -12.35 21.52 -9.81
CA LYS A 154 -13.65 21.81 -10.45
C LYS A 154 -13.99 20.85 -11.59
N ARG A 155 -13.00 20.52 -12.44
CA ARG A 155 -13.21 19.54 -13.51
C ARG A 155 -13.54 18.17 -12.94
N TYR A 156 -12.77 17.72 -11.95
CA TYR A 156 -12.99 16.44 -11.28
C TYR A 156 -14.38 16.36 -10.63
N GLU A 157 -14.79 17.41 -9.92
CA GLU A 157 -16.13 17.51 -9.33
C GLU A 157 -17.23 17.39 -10.38
N HIS A 158 -17.10 18.13 -11.49
CA HIS A 158 -18.08 18.12 -12.57
C HIS A 158 -18.21 16.74 -13.23
N GLU A 159 -17.09 16.05 -13.44
CA GLU A 159 -17.03 14.75 -14.10
C GLU A 159 -17.54 13.59 -13.22
N HIS A 160 -17.43 13.71 -11.90
CA HIS A 160 -17.67 12.58 -10.99
C HIS A 160 -18.86 12.72 -10.03
N PHE A 161 -19.39 13.93 -9.81
CA PHE A 161 -20.46 14.14 -8.82
C PHE A 161 -21.81 14.58 -9.40
N HIS A 162 -21.92 14.92 -10.69
CA HIS A 162 -23.20 15.34 -11.30
C HIS A 162 -24.13 14.21 -11.79
N HIS A 163 -23.75 12.93 -11.64
CA HIS A 163 -24.59 11.79 -12.06
C HIS A 163 -25.38 11.09 -10.95
N SER A 164 -25.42 11.61 -9.71
CA SER A 164 -26.03 10.89 -8.56
C SER A 164 -27.47 11.27 -8.20
N HIS A 165 -28.13 12.21 -8.92
CA HIS A 165 -29.48 12.65 -8.57
C HIS A 165 -30.51 12.22 -9.63
N GLY A 166 -30.97 10.97 -9.56
CA GLY A 166 -31.97 10.51 -10.53
C GLY A 166 -32.57 9.11 -10.36
N HIS A 167 -32.70 8.56 -9.15
CA HIS A 167 -33.61 7.42 -8.92
C HIS A 167 -34.40 7.62 -7.64
N ALA A 168 -35.44 8.45 -7.71
CA ALA A 168 -36.55 8.38 -6.77
C ALA A 168 -37.35 7.11 -7.08
N HIS A 169 -37.14 6.05 -6.29
CA HIS A 169 -38.05 4.92 -6.27
C HIS A 169 -39.35 5.38 -5.61
N GLY A 170 -40.43 5.43 -6.40
CA GLY A 170 -41.79 5.56 -5.91
C GLY A 170 -42.11 4.41 -4.97
N HIS A 171 -42.35 4.74 -3.71
CA HIS A 171 -43.03 3.86 -2.78
C HIS A 171 -44.53 4.05 -2.98
N ASP A 172 -45.15 3.17 -3.77
CA ASP A 172 -46.56 2.85 -3.59
C ASP A 172 -46.63 1.71 -2.58
N ALA A 173 -47.35 1.96 -1.49
CA ALA A 173 -47.86 0.94 -0.58
C ALA A 173 -49.10 1.49 0.12
N PRO A 174 -50.04 0.63 0.54
CA PRO A 174 -50.64 -0.51 -0.14
C PRO A 174 -52.06 -0.21 -0.65
#